data_AF-A0A6M5Z135-F1
#
_entry.id   AF-A0A6M5Z135-F1
#
_cell.length_a   1.000
_cell.length_b   1.000
_cell.length_c   1.000
_cell.angle_alpha   90.00
_cell.angle_beta   90.00
_cell.angle_gamma   90.00
#
_symmetry.space_group_name_H-M   'P 1'
#
loop_
_entity.id
_entity.type
_entity.pdbx_description
1 polymer ?
#
loop_
_entity_poly.entity_id
_entity_poly.type
_entity_poly.pdbx_seq_one_letter_code
_entity_poly.pdbx_strand_id
1 'polypeptide(L)'
;MGWQVYGTNGVGMSLTQVVWAYRGQYRIENDWSRLKGRPLGLTPLYLQDEVRIEGLVYLLSVALRVLTLLEWQVREGLRKDGSKLEGVYAGQAGRKTARPSAELLLGVLKTISLSVIEVNGQTHTLLSPLTKVQKRLLKLWELPTDLYGKLTRGFPKPPPKTSEP
;
A
#
# COMPACT_ATOMS: atom_id res chain seq x y z
N MET A 1 25.30 -30.52 5.38
CA MET A 1 24.43 -30.10 6.51
C MET A 1 25.35 -29.84 7.69
N GLY A 2 25.57 -28.58 8.05
CA GLY A 2 26.49 -28.17 9.11
C GLY A 2 25.77 -27.84 10.42
N TRP A 3 26.51 -27.81 11.52
CA TRP A 3 26.03 -27.32 12.80
C TRP A 3 25.70 -25.82 12.72
N GLN A 4 24.65 -25.39 13.41
CA GLN A 4 24.24 -23.99 13.52
C GLN A 4 24.21 -23.57 14.99
N VAL A 5 24.75 -22.40 15.29
CA VAL A 5 24.77 -21.82 16.63
C VAL A 5 23.94 -20.55 16.63
N TYR A 6 23.03 -20.41 17.59
CA TYR A 6 22.14 -19.26 17.73
C TYR A 6 22.43 -18.55 19.06
N GLY A 7 22.85 -17.28 18.99
CA GLY A 7 23.03 -16.41 20.17
C GLY A 7 21.85 -15.46 20.33
N THR A 8 21.38 -15.25 21.56
CA THR A 8 20.35 -14.27 21.88
C THR A 8 20.67 -13.57 23.21
N ASN A 9 20.33 -12.28 23.29
CA ASN A 9 20.31 -11.51 24.54
C ASN A 9 18.91 -11.50 25.20
N GLY A 10 17.91 -12.12 24.56
CA GLY A 10 16.56 -12.26 25.08
C GLY A 10 16.49 -13.33 26.17
N VAL A 11 16.56 -12.91 27.44
CA VAL A 11 16.44 -13.81 28.59
C VAL A 11 15.05 -14.46 28.61
N GLY A 12 15.01 -15.79 28.77
CA GLY A 12 13.75 -16.55 28.85
C GLY A 12 13.12 -16.95 27.51
N MET A 13 13.77 -16.66 26.37
CA MET A 13 13.28 -17.14 25.07
C MET A 13 13.55 -18.64 24.90
N SER A 14 12.58 -19.38 24.36
CA SER A 14 12.79 -20.77 23.95
C SER A 14 13.63 -20.84 22.67
N LEU A 15 14.33 -21.97 22.47
CA LEU A 15 15.06 -22.22 21.22
C LEU A 15 14.20 -21.97 19.97
N THR A 16 12.94 -22.42 20.01
CA THR A 16 11.98 -22.20 18.93
C THR A 16 11.77 -20.72 18.65
N GLN A 17 11.58 -19.89 19.68
CA GLN A 17 11.43 -18.44 19.52
C GLN A 17 12.69 -17.80 18.94
N VAL A 18 13.87 -18.21 19.41
CA VAL A 18 15.17 -17.71 18.90
C VAL A 18 15.33 -18.05 17.42
N VAL A 19 15.07 -19.30 17.03
CA VAL A 19 15.16 -19.73 15.63
C VAL A 19 14.15 -19.00 14.75
N TRP A 20 12.91 -18.80 15.22
CA TRP A 20 11.90 -18.03 14.48
C TRP A 20 12.28 -16.56 14.32
N ALA A 21 12.84 -15.93 15.37
CA ALA A 21 13.32 -14.56 15.30
C ALA A 21 14.46 -14.42 14.28
N TYR A 22 15.44 -15.33 14.31
CA TYR A 22 16.53 -15.38 13.35
C TYR A 22 16.02 -15.56 11.91
N ARG A 23 15.16 -16.56 11.66
CA ARG A 23 14.56 -16.78 10.33
C ARG A 23 13.70 -15.61 9.87
N GLY A 24 13.17 -14.82 10.79
CA GLY A 24 12.45 -13.59 10.51
C GLY A 24 13.31 -12.46 9.94
N GLN A 25 14.64 -12.50 10.13
CA GLN A 25 15.55 -11.45 9.63
C GLN A 25 15.53 -11.30 8.11
N TYR A 26 15.24 -12.37 7.36
CA TYR A 26 15.10 -12.32 5.90
C TYR A 26 14.04 -11.29 5.44
N ARG A 27 13.04 -10.96 6.28
CA ARG A 27 12.03 -9.94 5.97
C ARG A 27 12.67 -8.56 5.75
N ILE A 28 13.71 -8.23 6.51
CA ILE A 28 14.45 -6.98 6.37
C ILE A 28 15.11 -6.96 5.00
N GLU A 29 15.85 -8.02 4.65
CA GLU A 29 16.52 -8.13 3.35
C GLU A 29 15.53 -8.05 2.18
N ASN A 30 14.39 -8.74 2.29
CA ASN A 30 13.35 -8.71 1.28
C ASN A 30 12.75 -7.30 1.11
N ASP A 31 12.53 -6.56 2.20
CA ASP A 31 12.04 -5.19 2.12
C ASP A 31 13.09 -4.24 1.50
N TRP A 32 14.37 -4.38 1.87
CA TRP A 32 15.48 -3.63 1.25
C TRP A 32 15.72 -3.99 -0.21
N SER A 33 15.35 -5.20 -0.65
CA SER A 33 15.42 -5.59 -2.06
C SER A 33 14.55 -4.71 -2.95
N ARG A 34 13.44 -4.16 -2.42
CA ARG A 34 12.54 -3.22 -3.14
C ARG A 34 13.22 -1.90 -3.45
N LEU A 35 14.14 -1.48 -2.58
CA LEU A 35 14.93 -0.26 -2.75
C LEU A 35 16.04 -0.45 -3.79
N LYS A 36 16.71 -1.61 -3.76
CA LYS A 36 17.78 -1.96 -4.70
C LYS A 36 17.26 -2.31 -6.10
N GLY A 37 16.07 -2.91 -6.18
CA GLY A 37 15.42 -3.36 -7.41
C GLY A 37 14.47 -2.33 -8.03
N ARG A 38 13.67 -2.78 -9.01
CA ARG A 38 12.60 -1.95 -9.60
C ARG A 38 11.44 -1.78 -8.61
N PRO A 39 10.77 -0.61 -8.54
CA PRO A 39 10.88 0.53 -9.47
C PRO A 39 11.91 1.60 -9.07
N LEU A 40 12.49 1.54 -7.87
CA LEU A 40 13.31 2.63 -7.33
C LEU A 40 14.74 2.64 -7.86
N GLY A 41 15.28 1.49 -8.24
CA GLY A 41 16.51 1.39 -9.03
C GLY A 41 17.68 2.15 -8.43
N LEU A 42 17.84 2.10 -7.09
CA LEU A 42 18.97 2.75 -6.39
C LEU A 42 20.34 2.32 -6.92
N THR A 43 20.40 1.27 -7.72
CA THR A 43 21.65 0.85 -8.36
C THR A 43 21.47 0.83 -9.89
N PRO A 44 22.31 1.55 -10.65
CA PRO A 44 23.38 2.46 -10.20
C PRO A 44 22.82 3.83 -9.77
N LEU A 45 23.27 4.32 -8.61
CA LEU A 45 22.97 5.67 -8.13
C LEU A 45 23.93 6.67 -8.82
N TYR A 46 23.39 7.54 -9.68
CA TYR A 46 24.19 8.55 -10.40
C TYR A 46 24.55 9.79 -9.57
N LEU A 47 24.29 9.74 -8.26
CA LEU A 47 24.56 10.82 -7.33
C LEU A 47 26.00 10.68 -6.83
N GLN A 48 26.82 11.73 -6.97
CA GLN A 48 28.25 11.70 -6.61
C GLN A 48 28.56 12.31 -5.24
N ASP A 49 27.60 13.06 -4.68
CA ASP A 49 27.75 13.74 -3.39
C ASP A 49 27.26 12.86 -2.25
N GLU A 50 28.13 12.55 -1.29
CA GLU A 50 27.87 11.63 -0.18
C GLU A 50 26.69 12.07 0.69
N VAL A 51 26.55 13.37 0.96
CA VAL A 51 25.45 13.92 1.78
C VAL A 51 24.11 13.71 1.07
N ARG A 52 24.07 13.95 -0.24
CA ARG A 52 22.86 13.70 -1.03
C ARG A 52 22.53 12.20 -1.13
N ILE A 53 23.54 11.32 -1.18
CA ILE A 53 23.34 9.86 -1.17
C ILE A 53 22.70 9.45 0.16
N GLU A 54 23.24 9.92 1.28
CA GLU A 54 22.70 9.63 2.61
C GLU A 54 21.26 10.13 2.74
N GLY A 55 20.98 11.37 2.32
CA GLY A 55 19.64 11.95 2.32
C GLY A 55 18.64 11.14 1.49
N LEU A 56 19.05 10.65 0.32
CA LEU A 56 18.21 9.79 -0.52
C LEU A 56 17.92 8.44 0.16
N VAL A 57 18.94 7.78 0.71
CA VAL A 57 18.77 6.51 1.43
C VAL A 57 17.83 6.69 2.63
N TYR A 58 17.95 7.79 3.36
CA TYR A 58 17.05 8.12 4.46
C TYR A 58 15.60 8.27 3.99
N LEU A 59 15.36 9.08 2.95
CA LEU A 59 14.03 9.29 2.38
C LEU A 59 13.41 7.97 1.91
N LEU A 60 14.17 7.15 1.20
CA LEU A 60 13.72 5.86 0.71
C LEU A 60 13.45 4.86 1.83
N SER A 61 14.20 4.92 2.94
CA SER A 61 13.93 4.13 4.14
C SER A 61 12.60 4.52 4.80
N VAL A 62 12.27 5.81 4.82
CA VAL A 62 10.97 6.30 5.30
C VAL A 62 9.84 5.82 4.37
N ALA A 63 10.02 5.95 3.06
CA ALA A 63 9.04 5.45 2.09
C ALA A 63 8.80 3.94 2.24
N LEU A 64 9.86 3.15 2.42
CA LEU A 64 9.76 1.71 2.63
C LEU A 64 8.94 1.37 3.89
N ARG A 65 9.15 2.11 4.99
CA ARG A 65 8.35 1.94 6.22
C ARG A 65 6.86 2.19 5.96
N VAL A 66 6.52 3.21 5.17
CA VAL A 66 5.12 3.48 4.78
C VAL A 66 4.54 2.30 4.00
N LEU A 67 5.26 1.74 3.03
CA LEU A 67 4.81 0.56 2.27
C LEU A 67 4.60 -0.66 3.18
N THR A 68 5.54 -0.91 4.10
CA THR A 68 5.43 -2.02 5.05
C THR A 68 4.25 -1.84 6.01
N LEU A 69 3.95 -0.62 6.44
CA LEU A 69 2.76 -0.31 7.27
C LEU A 69 1.45 -0.55 6.51
N LEU A 70 1.36 -0.09 5.25
CA LEU A 70 0.19 -0.33 4.40
C LEU A 70 -0.10 -1.83 4.22
N GLU A 71 0.95 -2.62 4.01
CA GLU A 71 0.87 -4.07 3.91
C GLU A 71 0.45 -4.71 5.23
N TRP A 72 1.12 -4.32 6.32
CA TRP A 72 0.89 -4.89 7.63
C TRP A 72 -0.56 -4.72 8.07
N GLN A 73 -1.11 -3.51 7.92
CA GLN A 73 -2.49 -3.24 8.35
C GLN A 73 -3.51 -4.09 7.60
N VAL A 74 -3.37 -4.20 6.27
CA VAL A 74 -4.26 -5.06 5.46
C VAL A 74 -4.08 -6.53 5.82
N ARG A 75 -2.84 -7.01 5.94
CA ARG A 75 -2.54 -8.40 6.28
C ARG A 75 -3.08 -8.78 7.66
N GLU A 76 -2.96 -7.87 8.62
CA GLU A 76 -3.46 -8.09 9.97
C GLU A 76 -4.99 -8.08 10.01
N GLY A 77 -5.64 -7.17 9.28
CA GLY A 77 -7.09 -7.19 9.11
C GLY A 77 -7.60 -8.48 8.45
N LEU A 78 -6.94 -8.95 7.39
CA LEU A 78 -7.25 -10.22 6.73
C LEU A 78 -7.05 -11.42 7.67
N ARG A 79 -5.99 -11.41 8.48
CA ARG A 79 -5.70 -12.45 9.48
C ARG A 79 -6.77 -12.51 10.55
N LYS A 80 -7.17 -11.37 11.11
CA LYS A 80 -8.24 -11.26 12.12
C LYS A 80 -9.58 -11.74 11.56
N ASP A 81 -9.89 -11.36 10.32
CA ASP A 81 -11.12 -11.74 9.62
C ASP A 81 -11.10 -13.20 9.10
N GLY A 82 -9.96 -13.92 9.20
CA GLY A 82 -9.79 -15.25 8.61
C GLY A 82 -9.99 -15.28 7.09
N SER A 83 -9.82 -14.15 6.41
CA SER A 83 -10.25 -13.94 5.03
C SER A 83 -9.07 -13.73 4.06
N LYS A 84 -9.33 -13.88 2.76
CA LYS A 84 -8.39 -13.56 1.69
C LYS A 84 -8.97 -12.43 0.84
N LEU A 85 -8.10 -11.60 0.30
CA LEU A 85 -8.48 -10.51 -0.58
C LEU A 85 -8.55 -11.01 -2.03
N GLU A 86 -9.61 -10.63 -2.74
CA GLU A 86 -9.93 -11.01 -4.12
C GLU A 86 -10.13 -9.74 -4.97
N GLY A 87 -9.99 -9.85 -6.29
CA GLY A 87 -10.16 -8.71 -7.21
C GLY A 87 -8.99 -7.74 -7.23
N VAL A 88 -7.83 -8.15 -6.72
CA VAL A 88 -6.60 -7.32 -6.68
C VAL A 88 -5.66 -7.56 -7.86
N TYR A 89 -5.76 -8.72 -8.52
CA TYR A 89 -4.96 -9.06 -9.70
C TYR A 89 -5.72 -8.72 -10.98
N ALA A 90 -5.20 -7.78 -11.76
CA ALA A 90 -5.78 -7.43 -13.06
C ALA A 90 -5.85 -8.67 -13.97
N GLY A 91 -7.01 -8.91 -14.59
CA GLY A 91 -7.24 -10.07 -15.46
C GLY A 91 -7.35 -11.43 -14.76
N GLN A 92 -7.21 -11.51 -13.43
CA GLN A 92 -7.30 -12.75 -12.66
C GLN A 92 -8.28 -12.61 -11.49
N ALA A 93 -9.57 -12.43 -11.81
CA ALA A 93 -10.59 -12.11 -10.81
C ALA A 93 -10.69 -13.13 -9.67
N GLY A 94 -10.54 -14.43 -9.95
CA GLY A 94 -10.63 -15.50 -8.96
C GLY A 94 -9.37 -15.71 -8.10
N ARG A 95 -8.25 -15.03 -8.40
CA ARG A 95 -7.01 -15.18 -7.63
C ARG A 95 -7.11 -14.41 -6.32
N LYS A 96 -6.90 -15.12 -5.21
CA LYS A 96 -7.00 -14.58 -3.84
C LYS A 96 -5.64 -14.57 -3.16
N THR A 97 -5.42 -13.60 -2.27
CA THR A 97 -4.20 -13.54 -1.46
C THR A 97 -4.49 -13.13 0.00
N ALA A 98 -3.80 -13.77 0.94
CA ALA A 98 -3.78 -13.36 2.35
C ALA A 98 -2.64 -12.37 2.64
N ARG A 99 -1.69 -12.23 1.71
CA ARG A 99 -0.46 -11.44 1.88
C ARG A 99 -0.23 -10.53 0.66
N PRO A 100 -1.13 -9.58 0.37
CA PRO A 100 -0.92 -8.62 -0.71
C PRO A 100 0.29 -7.72 -0.42
N SER A 101 1.00 -7.26 -1.46
CA SER A 101 2.05 -6.24 -1.36
C SER A 101 1.45 -4.83 -1.50
N ALA A 102 2.17 -3.79 -1.06
CA ALA A 102 1.72 -2.41 -1.18
C ALA A 102 1.46 -2.02 -2.64
N GLU A 103 2.31 -2.45 -3.59
CA GLU A 103 2.14 -2.16 -5.02
C GLU A 103 0.84 -2.75 -5.56
N LEU A 104 0.50 -3.98 -5.14
CA LEU A 104 -0.75 -4.63 -5.54
C LEU A 104 -1.95 -3.86 -4.99
N LEU A 105 -1.89 -3.45 -3.71
CA LEU A 105 -2.95 -2.70 -3.04
C LEU A 105 -3.15 -1.31 -3.68
N LEU A 106 -2.06 -0.58 -3.89
CA LEU A 106 -2.07 0.75 -4.53
C LEU A 106 -2.49 0.66 -6.00
N GLY A 107 -2.12 -0.42 -6.69
CA GLY A 107 -2.57 -0.71 -8.06
C GLY A 107 -4.09 -0.79 -8.20
N VAL A 108 -4.79 -1.31 -7.19
CA VAL A 108 -6.26 -1.32 -7.16
C VAL A 108 -6.83 0.10 -7.08
N LEU A 109 -6.20 0.99 -6.30
CA LEU A 109 -6.64 2.38 -6.15
C LEU A 109 -6.37 3.21 -7.40
N LYS A 110 -5.37 2.86 -8.22
CA LYS A 110 -5.04 3.56 -9.47
C LYS A 110 -6.22 3.62 -10.46
N THR A 111 -7.20 2.74 -10.32
CA THR A 111 -8.41 2.71 -11.17
C THR A 111 -9.50 3.69 -10.71
N ILE A 112 -9.31 4.37 -9.57
CA ILE A 112 -10.17 5.48 -9.14
C ILE A 112 -9.84 6.69 -9.99
N SER A 113 -10.84 7.29 -10.62
CA SER A 113 -10.68 8.47 -11.48
C SER A 113 -11.62 9.58 -11.04
N LEU A 114 -11.12 10.80 -11.11
CA LEU A 114 -11.85 12.03 -10.87
C LEU A 114 -11.77 12.88 -12.13
N SER A 115 -12.92 13.15 -12.74
CA SER A 115 -13.03 14.04 -13.90
C SER A 115 -13.63 15.36 -13.46
N VAL A 116 -12.96 16.46 -13.78
CA VAL A 116 -13.47 17.81 -13.59
C VAL A 116 -13.69 18.40 -14.97
N ILE A 117 -14.93 18.77 -15.28
CA ILE A 117 -15.31 19.35 -16.57
C ILE A 117 -15.96 20.71 -16.35
N GLU A 118 -15.67 21.67 -17.20
CA GLU A 118 -16.33 22.97 -17.18
C GLU A 118 -17.29 23.07 -18.36
N VAL A 119 -18.56 23.38 -18.08
CA VAL A 119 -19.62 23.51 -19.07
C VAL A 119 -20.39 24.79 -18.76
N ASN A 120 -20.46 25.71 -19.72
CA ASN A 120 -21.17 26.99 -19.58
C ASN A 120 -20.77 27.80 -18.32
N GLY A 121 -19.47 27.81 -17.99
CA GLY A 121 -18.95 28.49 -16.80
C GLY A 121 -19.26 27.78 -15.47
N GLN A 122 -19.82 26.56 -15.51
CA GLN A 122 -20.04 25.73 -14.33
C GLN A 122 -19.07 24.55 -14.30
N THR A 123 -18.40 24.36 -13.17
CA THR A 123 -17.56 23.19 -12.91
C THR A 123 -18.42 22.02 -12.46
N HIS A 124 -18.30 20.88 -13.15
CA HIS A 124 -18.86 19.60 -12.75
C HIS A 124 -17.74 18.64 -12.37
N THR A 125 -17.95 17.87 -11.31
CA THR A 125 -16.98 16.87 -10.83
C THR A 125 -17.62 15.50 -10.80
N LEU A 126 -17.00 14.53 -11.47
CA LEU A 126 -17.44 13.14 -11.54
C LEU A 126 -16.35 12.23 -10.94
N LEU A 127 -16.69 11.50 -9.89
CA LEU A 127 -15.85 10.45 -9.33
C LEU A 127 -16.35 9.09 -9.81
N SER A 128 -15.44 8.23 -10.27
CA SER A 128 -15.80 6.86 -10.62
C SER A 128 -16.36 6.10 -9.39
N PRO A 129 -17.44 5.33 -9.53
CA PRO A 129 -17.97 4.54 -8.42
C PRO A 129 -16.92 3.58 -7.87
N LEU A 130 -16.69 3.62 -6.56
CA LEU A 130 -15.74 2.71 -5.93
C LEU A 130 -16.20 1.25 -6.05
N THR A 131 -15.31 0.39 -6.53
CA THR A 131 -15.52 -1.06 -6.63
C THR A 131 -15.62 -1.71 -5.25
N LYS A 132 -16.15 -2.95 -5.19
CA LYS A 132 -16.25 -3.72 -3.94
C LYS A 132 -14.87 -3.92 -3.29
N VAL A 133 -13.84 -4.20 -4.08
CA VAL A 133 -12.46 -4.38 -3.58
C VAL A 133 -11.88 -3.07 -3.05
N GLN A 134 -12.11 -1.93 -3.71
CA GLN A 134 -11.67 -0.62 -3.23
C GLN A 134 -12.32 -0.25 -1.89
N LYS A 135 -13.63 -0.46 -1.74
CA LYS A 135 -14.32 -0.23 -0.47
C LYS A 135 -13.82 -1.16 0.64
N ARG A 136 -13.56 -2.43 0.30
CA ARG A 136 -12.97 -3.41 1.24
C ARG A 136 -11.57 -3.01 1.67
N LEU A 137 -10.74 -2.49 0.76
CA LEU A 137 -9.41 -1.96 1.07
C LEU A 137 -9.47 -0.77 2.02
N LEU A 138 -10.34 0.21 1.76
CA LEU A 138 -10.55 1.33 2.67
C LEU A 138 -10.93 0.84 4.07
N LYS A 139 -11.85 -0.13 4.18
CA LYS A 139 -12.21 -0.73 5.47
C LYS A 139 -11.03 -1.42 6.15
N LEU A 140 -10.20 -2.17 5.41
CA LEU A 140 -9.02 -2.86 5.95
C LEU A 140 -7.93 -1.88 6.41
N TRP A 141 -7.83 -0.70 5.80
CA TRP A 141 -6.99 0.42 6.27
C TRP A 141 -7.67 1.29 7.34
N GLU A 142 -8.86 0.90 7.81
CA GLU A 142 -9.62 1.67 8.80
C GLU A 142 -9.92 3.10 8.34
N LEU A 143 -10.02 3.29 7.02
CA LEU A 143 -10.37 4.55 6.38
C LEU A 143 -11.87 4.62 6.06
N PRO A 144 -12.47 5.83 6.06
CA PRO A 144 -13.86 6.00 5.67
C PRO A 144 -14.12 5.47 4.26
N THR A 145 -15.21 4.72 4.05
CA THR A 145 -15.58 4.18 2.73
C THR A 145 -16.01 5.26 1.75
N ASP A 146 -16.35 6.45 2.25
CA ASP A 146 -16.67 7.65 1.50
C ASP A 146 -15.49 8.61 1.35
N LEU A 147 -14.26 8.21 1.73
CA LEU A 147 -13.06 9.05 1.69
C LEU A 147 -12.91 9.82 0.38
N TYR A 148 -12.95 9.11 -0.76
CA TYR A 148 -12.87 9.74 -2.08
C TYR A 148 -14.13 10.55 -2.43
N GLY A 149 -15.31 10.13 -1.94
CA GLY A 149 -16.56 10.87 -2.12
C GLY A 149 -16.59 12.20 -1.35
N LYS A 150 -15.82 12.35 -0.27
CA LYS A 150 -15.67 13.64 0.42
C LYS A 150 -14.84 14.62 -0.41
N LEU A 151 -13.88 14.14 -1.20
CA LEU A 151 -13.07 15.01 -2.07
C LEU A 151 -13.92 15.75 -3.10
N THR A 152 -14.99 15.14 -3.61
CA THR A 152 -15.89 15.81 -4.57
C THR A 152 -16.67 16.97 -3.96
N ARG A 153 -16.80 17.04 -2.62
CA ARG A 153 -17.48 18.15 -1.94
C ARG A 153 -16.64 19.44 -1.88
N GLY A 154 -15.31 19.32 -2.03
CA GLY A 154 -14.41 20.48 -2.10
C GLY A 154 -14.45 21.19 -3.46
N PHE A 155 -15.08 20.59 -4.46
CA PHE A 155 -15.28 21.19 -5.77
C PHE A 155 -16.67 21.84 -5.83
N PRO A 156 -16.83 23.00 -6.51
CA PRO A 156 -18.11 23.68 -6.60
C PRO A 156 -19.17 22.72 -7.16
N LYS A 157 -20.28 22.54 -6.42
CA LYS A 157 -21.44 21.82 -6.94
C LYS A 157 -22.19 22.74 -7.91
N PRO A 158 -22.62 22.26 -9.08
CA PRO A 158 -23.67 22.93 -9.83
C PRO A 158 -25.00 22.81 -9.09
N PRO A 159 -25.90 23.81 -9.18
CA PRO A 159 -27.24 23.70 -8.64
C PRO A 159 -27.98 22.52 -9.31
N PRO A 160 -28.88 21.83 -8.58
CA PRO A 160 -29.72 20.81 -9.19
C PRO A 160 -30.49 21.45 -10.35
N LYS A 161 -30.40 20.84 -11.54
CA LYS A 161 -31.12 21.28 -12.74
C LYS A 161 -32.60 21.39 -12.40
N THR A 162 -33.07 22.63 -12.27
CA THR A 162 -34.49 22.96 -12.24
C THR A 162 -34.85 23.32 -13.66
N SER A 163 -35.15 22.33 -14.51
CA SER A 163 -35.76 22.53 -15.83
C SER A 163 -36.15 21.17 -16.41
N GLU A 164 -37.40 20.79 -16.21
CA GLU A 164 -38.29 20.26 -17.25
C GLU A 164 -39.74 20.42 -16.73
N PRO A 165 -40.75 20.63 -17.59
CA PRO A 165 -40.73 20.83 -19.04
C PRO A 165 -40.96 22.28 -19.48
#